data_AF-A0A9D8N4X5-F1
#
_entry.id   AF-A0A9D8N4X5-F1
#
_cell.length_a   1.000
_cell.length_b   1.000
_cell.length_c   1.000
_cell.angle_alpha   90.00
_cell.angle_beta   90.00
_cell.angle_gamma   90.00
#
_symmetry.space_group_name_H-M   'P 1'
#
loop_
_entity.id
_entity.type
_entity.pdbx_description
1 polymer ?
#
loop_
_entity_poly.entity_id
_entity_poly.type
_entity_poly.pdbx_seq_one_letter_code
_entity_poly.pdbx_strand_id
1 'polypeptide(L)'
;MLINCPECGHRVSDKAPVCPQCGVEIAGHVTKATDEEPVVVGQILDDDTPASVEPLMTYAEEPQQTVHPQQRKQKKSHATFLISFIIAALVCSTLLYFYKDALNRREAEDFEIAIKSKDTMLLRSYINAYEKSNRVHIAAIRQRLEKIIAEERLKEKKLDEDPAKVVEEVKAEEQPIVEEEPREHTVELSQAETQETYNALRRFFLAINNNNREKLTNAVADALKSFNGKSDATKNDVLQFLIDQYQADVKNQNWHLGNETNIVKKEDVDGNVSYHITIPAKRVIERESGTSTVNYIVTAVINEEGKITSIEMKR
;
A
#
# COMPACT_ATOMS: atom_id res chain seq x y z
N MET A 1 -35.59 -17.12 2.10
CA MET A 1 -35.15 -16.18 3.15
C MET A 1 -34.05 -15.28 2.59
N LEU A 2 -33.82 -14.12 3.21
CA LEU A 2 -32.66 -13.29 2.88
C LEU A 2 -31.50 -13.72 3.79
N ILE A 3 -30.39 -14.11 3.20
CA ILE A 3 -29.15 -14.45 3.90
C ILE A 3 -28.10 -13.38 3.64
N ASN A 4 -27.10 -13.28 4.52
CA ASN A 4 -25.91 -12.52 4.22
C ASN A 4 -24.98 -13.40 3.37
N CYS A 5 -24.55 -12.90 2.22
CA CYS A 5 -23.57 -13.56 1.39
C CYS A 5 -22.30 -13.82 2.22
N PRO A 6 -21.82 -15.09 2.34
CA PRO A 6 -20.65 -15.41 3.16
C PRO A 6 -19.39 -14.69 2.66
N GLU A 7 -19.34 -14.39 1.36
CA GLU A 7 -18.22 -13.73 0.72
C GLU A 7 -18.19 -12.20 0.86
N CYS A 8 -19.32 -11.50 0.91
CA CYS A 8 -19.33 -10.02 0.86
C CYS A 8 -20.29 -9.34 1.85
N GLY A 9 -21.04 -10.11 2.63
CA GLY A 9 -22.02 -9.61 3.60
C GLY A 9 -23.28 -9.00 2.99
N HIS A 10 -23.39 -8.92 1.66
CA HIS A 10 -24.59 -8.39 1.00
C HIS A 10 -25.80 -9.28 1.26
N ARG A 11 -26.96 -8.66 1.53
CA ARG A 11 -28.23 -9.38 1.76
C ARG A 11 -28.77 -9.89 0.43
N VAL A 12 -28.81 -11.21 0.27
CA VAL A 12 -29.22 -11.89 -0.96
C VAL A 12 -30.26 -12.97 -0.64
N SER A 13 -31.09 -13.32 -1.62
CA SER A 13 -31.99 -14.46 -1.44
C SER A 13 -31.17 -15.74 -1.36
N ASP A 14 -31.53 -16.61 -0.41
CA ASP A 14 -31.03 -18.00 -0.30
C ASP A 14 -31.33 -18.87 -1.54
N LYS A 15 -32.20 -18.40 -2.45
CA LYS A 15 -32.53 -19.05 -3.72
C LYS A 15 -31.81 -18.43 -4.93
N ALA A 16 -31.06 -17.34 -4.74
CA ALA A 16 -30.29 -16.76 -5.83
C ALA A 16 -29.18 -17.75 -6.25
N PRO A 17 -28.92 -17.98 -7.55
CA PRO A 17 -27.82 -18.84 -7.97
C PRO A 17 -26.47 -18.21 -7.61
N VAL A 18 -26.35 -16.88 -7.77
CA VAL A 18 -25.15 -16.11 -7.48
C VAL A 18 -25.47 -14.82 -6.73
N CYS A 19 -24.54 -14.34 -5.90
CA CYS A 19 -24.64 -13.04 -5.26
C CYS A 19 -24.50 -11.91 -6.30
N PRO A 20 -25.46 -10.99 -6.44
CA PRO A 20 -25.39 -9.90 -7.42
C PRO A 20 -24.28 -8.87 -7.13
N GLN A 21 -23.69 -8.89 -5.94
CA GLN A 21 -22.64 -7.93 -5.55
C GLN A 21 -21.21 -8.48 -5.67
N CYS A 22 -20.99 -9.79 -5.54
CA CYS A 22 -19.65 -10.37 -5.63
C CYS A 22 -19.53 -11.59 -6.56
N GLY A 23 -20.66 -12.11 -7.06
CA GLY A 23 -20.69 -13.22 -8.02
C GLY A 23 -20.49 -14.61 -7.42
N VAL A 24 -20.33 -14.77 -6.09
CA VAL A 24 -20.22 -16.11 -5.49
C VAL A 24 -21.52 -16.90 -5.65
N GLU A 25 -21.40 -18.20 -5.91
CA GLU A 25 -22.54 -19.11 -5.93
C GLU A 25 -23.15 -19.25 -4.53
N ILE A 26 -24.47 -19.08 -4.45
CA ILE A 26 -25.22 -19.16 -3.19
C ILE A 26 -25.98 -20.51 -3.10
N ALA A 27 -26.36 -21.08 -4.23
CA ALA A 27 -27.07 -22.35 -4.30
C ALA A 27 -26.13 -23.53 -3.93
N GLY A 28 -26.30 -24.10 -2.74
CA GLY A 28 -25.60 -25.32 -2.29
C GLY A 28 -24.73 -25.20 -1.04
N HIS A 29 -24.50 -23.98 -0.52
CA HIS A 29 -23.53 -23.72 0.56
C HIS A 29 -24.12 -22.97 1.77
N VAL A 30 -25.35 -23.32 2.21
CA VAL A 30 -25.99 -22.66 3.36
C VAL A 30 -25.83 -23.52 4.62
N THR A 31 -24.84 -23.21 5.47
CA THR A 31 -24.83 -23.68 6.87
C THR A 31 -25.85 -22.87 7.67
N LYS A 32 -26.94 -23.52 8.10
CA LYS A 32 -27.93 -22.92 9.00
C LYS A 32 -27.29 -22.63 10.36
N ALA A 33 -27.35 -21.38 10.80
CA ALA A 33 -27.22 -21.01 12.21
C ALA A 33 -28.45 -20.18 12.60
N THR A 34 -29.08 -20.62 13.67
CA THR A 34 -30.35 -20.18 14.27
C THR A 34 -30.26 -18.77 14.88
N ASP A 35 -31.28 -17.98 14.53
CA ASP A 35 -32.01 -16.94 15.27
C ASP A 35 -31.44 -16.45 16.62
N GLU A 36 -31.11 -15.15 16.69
CA GLU A 36 -31.55 -14.26 17.78
C GLU A 36 -31.84 -12.86 17.19
N GLU A 37 -32.99 -12.30 17.57
CA GLU A 37 -33.63 -11.09 17.02
C GLU A 37 -32.91 -9.77 17.42
N PRO A 38 -33.15 -8.68 16.67
CA PRO A 38 -33.39 -7.42 17.36
C PRO A 38 -34.65 -6.67 16.90
N VAL A 39 -35.25 -6.05 17.91
CA VAL A 39 -36.52 -5.32 17.94
C VAL A 39 -36.53 -4.09 17.02
N VAL A 40 -37.67 -3.97 16.34
CA VAL A 40 -38.12 -2.91 15.41
C VAL A 40 -38.41 -1.61 16.19
N VAL A 41 -38.20 -0.44 15.58
CA VAL A 41 -39.25 0.55 15.22
C VAL A 41 -38.62 1.59 14.29
N GLY A 42 -39.19 1.79 13.11
CA GLY A 42 -38.89 2.88 12.20
C GLY A 42 -40.04 3.88 12.09
N GLN A 43 -39.66 5.11 11.69
CA GLN A 43 -40.32 6.02 10.73
C GLN A 43 -41.71 6.60 11.11
N ILE A 44 -42.17 7.83 10.77
CA ILE A 44 -41.73 9.01 9.99
C ILE A 44 -42.91 10.02 10.03
N LEU A 45 -42.65 11.35 9.92
CA LEU A 45 -43.55 12.47 9.46
C LEU A 45 -44.85 12.75 10.29
N ASP A 46 -45.46 13.94 10.43
CA ASP A 46 -45.54 15.23 9.73
C ASP A 46 -45.92 16.39 10.72
N ASP A 47 -45.91 17.63 10.19
CA ASP A 47 -46.87 18.75 10.34
C ASP A 47 -47.01 19.67 11.58
N ASP A 48 -46.93 20.97 11.25
CA ASP A 48 -47.65 22.18 11.69
C ASP A 48 -47.97 22.58 13.16
N THR A 49 -47.39 23.75 13.53
CA THR A 49 -47.90 24.99 14.22
C THR A 49 -49.30 25.00 14.90
N PRO A 50 -49.68 25.92 15.87
CA PRO A 50 -48.98 27.08 16.47
C PRO A 50 -49.19 27.33 18.00
N ALA A 51 -48.46 28.34 18.51
CA ALA A 51 -48.77 29.32 19.58
C ALA A 51 -49.62 28.93 20.81
N SER A 52 -49.11 29.21 22.02
CA SER A 52 -49.71 30.17 22.99
C SER A 52 -49.12 30.00 24.42
N VAL A 53 -49.09 31.13 25.14
CA VAL A 53 -49.05 31.32 26.62
C VAL A 53 -47.68 31.34 27.35
N GLU A 54 -47.13 32.56 27.54
CA GLU A 54 -46.41 33.00 28.76
C GLU A 54 -47.39 33.12 29.96
N PRO A 55 -47.02 33.32 31.26
CA PRO A 55 -45.73 33.79 31.82
C PRO A 55 -45.28 33.15 33.16
N LEU A 56 -44.11 33.56 33.67
CA LEU A 56 -43.94 34.32 34.94
C LEU A 56 -42.74 33.87 35.80
N MET A 57 -42.09 34.90 36.37
CA MET A 57 -41.11 34.92 37.47
C MET A 57 -39.66 34.62 37.02
N THR A 58 -38.64 35.44 37.28
CA THR A 58 -38.51 36.57 38.19
C THR A 58 -37.25 37.36 37.81
N TYR A 59 -37.37 38.68 38.00
CA TYR A 59 -36.38 39.75 37.99
C TYR A 59 -35.01 39.42 38.61
N ALA A 60 -33.91 39.91 38.03
CA ALA A 60 -33.31 41.18 38.45
C ALA A 60 -32.00 41.51 37.67
N GLU A 61 -31.97 42.75 37.16
CA GLU A 61 -30.89 43.63 36.65
C GLU A 61 -29.59 43.63 37.48
N GLU A 62 -28.39 44.11 37.10
CA GLU A 62 -27.79 44.97 36.05
C GLU A 62 -26.25 45.01 36.35
N PRO A 63 -25.37 45.79 35.68
CA PRO A 63 -25.43 46.40 34.36
C PRO A 63 -24.15 46.18 33.50
N GLN A 64 -24.34 46.28 32.18
CA GLN A 64 -23.28 46.65 31.25
C GLN A 64 -22.99 48.15 31.35
N GLN A 65 -21.73 48.56 31.20
CA GLN A 65 -21.42 49.90 30.73
C GLN A 65 -20.63 49.86 29.42
N THR A 66 -21.19 50.58 28.47
CA THR A 66 -20.75 50.83 27.10
C THR A 66 -19.62 51.87 27.08
N VAL A 67 -18.83 51.89 25.99
CA VAL A 67 -18.49 53.07 25.17
C VAL A 67 -17.34 52.71 24.19
N HIS A 68 -17.57 52.98 22.90
CA HIS A 68 -16.67 52.88 21.72
C HIS A 68 -15.74 54.12 21.62
N PRO A 69 -14.87 54.29 20.60
CA PRO A 69 -13.66 53.57 20.18
C PRO A 69 -12.37 54.42 20.39
N GLN A 70 -11.21 53.79 20.62
CA GLN A 70 -9.92 54.50 20.50
C GLN A 70 -8.89 53.67 19.73
N GLN A 71 -8.77 53.96 18.44
CA GLN A 71 -7.64 53.55 17.60
C GLN A 71 -6.36 54.18 18.16
N ARG A 72 -5.55 53.41 18.87
CA ARG A 72 -4.15 53.77 19.15
C ARG A 72 -3.30 53.39 17.95
N LYS A 73 -2.71 54.41 17.31
CA LYS A 73 -1.70 54.29 16.25
C LYS A 73 -0.62 53.28 16.67
N GLN A 74 -0.55 52.14 15.99
CA GLN A 74 0.57 51.21 16.11
C GLN A 74 1.83 51.90 15.57
N LYS A 75 2.77 52.24 16.45
CA LYS A 75 4.15 52.46 16.02
C LYS A 75 4.74 51.09 15.68
N LYS A 76 4.98 50.83 14.39
CA LYS A 76 5.68 49.62 13.93
C LYS A 76 7.10 49.64 14.49
N SER A 77 7.40 48.78 15.45
CA SER A 77 8.76 48.54 15.90
C SER A 77 9.38 47.42 15.05
N HIS A 78 10.50 47.72 14.37
CA HIS A 78 11.28 46.72 13.62
C HIS A 78 11.80 45.58 14.52
N ALA A 79 11.77 45.76 15.84
CA ALA A 79 12.09 44.73 16.82
C ALA A 79 11.17 43.49 16.72
N THR A 80 9.87 43.66 16.40
CA THR A 80 8.95 42.52 16.24
C THR A 80 9.27 41.71 14.97
N PHE A 81 9.69 42.38 13.89
CA PHE A 81 10.12 41.70 12.66
C PHE A 81 11.45 40.96 12.85
N LEU A 82 12.40 41.51 13.61
CA LEU A 82 13.67 40.85 13.91
C LEU A 82 13.48 39.59 14.77
N ILE A 83 12.63 39.66 15.80
CA ILE A 83 12.32 38.49 16.64
C ILE A 83 11.60 37.41 15.82
N SER A 84 10.65 37.79 14.95
CA SER A 84 9.98 36.86 14.05
C SER A 84 10.96 36.21 13.06
N PHE A 85 11.91 36.97 12.52
CA PHE A 85 12.93 36.44 11.60
C PHE A 85 13.86 35.44 12.29
N ILE A 86 14.27 35.70 13.55
CA ILE A 86 15.10 34.78 14.33
C ILE A 86 14.34 33.48 14.62
N ILE A 87 13.08 33.57 15.03
CA ILE A 87 12.25 32.39 15.28
C ILE A 87 12.05 31.58 13.99
N ALA A 88 11.77 32.25 12.86
CA ALA A 88 11.65 31.59 11.56
C ALA A 88 12.95 30.90 11.14
N ALA A 89 14.11 31.53 11.31
CA ALA A 89 15.41 30.94 11.02
C ALA A 89 15.71 29.71 11.89
N LEU A 90 15.34 29.74 13.17
CA LEU A 90 15.49 28.61 14.08
C LEU A 90 14.59 27.43 13.65
N VAL A 91 13.33 27.70 13.30
CA VAL A 91 12.41 26.68 12.79
C VAL A 91 12.89 26.10 11.45
N CYS A 92 13.36 26.93 10.52
CA CYS A 92 13.93 26.44 9.27
C CYS A 92 15.19 25.59 9.51
N SER A 93 16.04 25.99 10.46
CA SER A 93 17.25 25.23 10.78
C SER A 93 16.94 23.87 11.41
N THR A 94 15.95 23.78 12.30
CA THR A 94 15.53 22.50 12.87
C THR A 94 14.89 21.59 11.82
N LEU A 95 14.03 22.14 10.95
CA LEU A 95 13.44 21.37 9.84
C LEU A 95 14.49 20.87 8.86
N LEU A 96 15.49 21.69 8.50
CA LEU A 96 16.60 21.26 7.64
C LEU A 96 17.48 20.20 8.32
N TYR A 97 17.68 20.31 9.64
CA TYR A 97 18.37 19.28 10.40
C TYR A 97 17.61 17.96 10.37
N PHE A 98 16.30 17.96 10.68
CA PHE A 98 15.48 16.75 10.63
C PHE A 98 15.36 16.18 9.22
N TYR A 99 15.27 17.03 8.19
CA TYR A 99 15.29 16.59 6.79
C TYR A 99 16.61 15.90 6.43
N LYS A 100 17.74 16.48 6.85
CA LYS A 100 19.07 15.90 6.60
C LYS A 100 19.30 14.62 7.42
N ASP A 101 18.82 14.57 8.66
CA ASP A 101 18.88 13.37 9.50
C ASP A 101 18.04 12.24 8.90
N ALA A 102 16.81 12.52 8.48
CA ALA A 102 15.94 11.54 7.82
C ALA A 102 16.54 11.04 6.50
N LEU A 103 17.12 11.93 5.68
CA LEU A 103 17.80 11.55 4.45
C LEU A 103 19.02 10.66 4.72
N ASN A 104 19.82 10.98 5.74
CA ASN A 104 20.98 10.18 6.11
C ASN A 104 20.60 8.80 6.67
N ARG A 105 19.49 8.70 7.42
CA ARG A 105 18.97 7.41 7.91
C ARG A 105 18.51 6.51 6.76
N ARG A 106 17.69 7.06 5.86
CA ARG A 106 17.25 6.36 4.65
C ARG A 106 18.42 5.91 3.79
N GLU A 107 19.41 6.78 3.61
CA GLU A 107 20.64 6.46 2.87
C GLU A 107 21.45 5.34 3.53
N ALA A 108 21.52 5.31 4.87
CA ALA A 108 22.22 4.26 5.60
C ALA A 108 21.54 2.89 5.46
N GLU A 109 20.20 2.86 5.51
CA GLU A 109 19.39 1.65 5.28
C GLU A 109 19.59 1.12 3.85
N ASP A 110 19.47 2.01 2.85
CA ASP A 110 19.67 1.66 1.45
C ASP A 110 21.12 1.22 1.15
N PHE A 111 22.10 1.81 1.85
CA PHE A 111 23.50 1.42 1.73
C PHE A 111 23.73 -0.02 2.20
N GLU A 112 23.14 -0.40 3.33
CA GLU A 112 23.28 -1.74 3.87
C GLU A 112 22.72 -2.80 2.91
N ILE A 113 21.60 -2.49 2.26
CA ILE A 113 21.00 -3.35 1.24
C ILE A 113 21.91 -3.41 0.00
N ALA A 114 22.38 -2.27 -0.49
CA ALA A 114 23.17 -2.19 -1.71
C ALA A 114 24.57 -2.85 -1.58
N ILE A 115 25.26 -2.69 -0.44
CA ILE A 115 26.62 -3.22 -0.26
C ILE A 115 26.66 -4.75 -0.15
N LYS A 116 25.57 -5.36 0.31
CA LYS A 116 25.41 -6.82 0.41
C LYS A 116 24.99 -7.46 -0.90
N SER A 117 24.44 -6.68 -1.84
CA SER A 117 23.92 -7.17 -3.11
C SER A 117 25.03 -7.47 -4.14
N LYS A 118 24.73 -8.38 -5.06
CA LYS A 118 25.49 -8.62 -6.30
C LYS A 118 24.81 -8.01 -7.53
N ASP A 119 23.63 -7.41 -7.38
CA ASP A 119 22.86 -6.82 -8.48
C ASP A 119 23.45 -5.48 -8.91
N THR A 120 24.11 -5.48 -10.08
CA THR A 120 24.75 -4.28 -10.64
C THR A 120 23.78 -3.14 -10.91
N MET A 121 22.50 -3.41 -11.17
CA MET A 121 21.48 -2.37 -11.35
C MET A 121 21.11 -1.70 -10.03
N LEU A 122 20.97 -2.48 -8.96
CA LEU A 122 20.74 -1.94 -7.61
C LEU A 122 21.90 -1.06 -7.15
N LEU A 123 23.15 -1.51 -7.33
CA LEU A 123 24.35 -0.74 -6.99
C LEU A 123 24.42 0.59 -7.77
N ARG A 124 24.07 0.56 -9.07
CA ARG A 124 24.02 1.77 -9.91
C ARG A 124 22.90 2.73 -9.49
N SER A 125 21.73 2.20 -9.18
CA SER A 125 20.58 2.97 -8.71
C SER A 125 20.92 3.72 -7.41
N TYR A 126 21.54 3.01 -6.45
CA TYR A 126 22.01 3.59 -5.21
C TYR A 126 23.02 4.74 -5.45
N ILE A 127 24.03 4.54 -6.32
CA ILE A 127 25.01 5.60 -6.63
C ILE A 127 24.33 6.84 -7.22
N ASN A 128 23.32 6.68 -8.08
CA ASN A 128 22.61 7.78 -8.69
C ASN A 128 21.74 8.54 -7.66
N ALA A 129 20.96 7.80 -6.87
CA ALA A 129 20.07 8.37 -5.85
C ALA A 129 20.83 9.17 -4.78
N TYR A 130 22.06 8.76 -4.47
CA TYR A 130 22.86 9.29 -3.37
C TYR A 130 24.18 9.95 -3.81
N GLU A 131 24.34 10.32 -5.09
CA GLU A 131 25.62 10.78 -5.66
C GLU A 131 26.27 11.95 -4.90
N LYS A 132 25.46 12.88 -4.40
CA LYS A 132 25.90 14.10 -3.72
C LYS A 132 25.93 13.97 -2.20
N SER A 133 25.55 12.81 -1.65
CA SER A 133 25.47 12.57 -0.20
C SER A 133 26.80 12.02 0.35
N ASN A 134 26.76 11.05 1.27
CA ASN A 134 27.90 10.51 1.98
C ASN A 134 28.93 9.89 1.02
N ARG A 135 30.06 10.60 0.85
CA ARG A 135 31.12 10.21 -0.09
C ARG A 135 31.78 8.86 0.25
N VAL A 136 31.65 8.38 1.48
CA VAL A 136 32.27 7.11 1.93
C VAL A 136 31.48 5.91 1.42
N HIS A 137 30.16 5.91 1.60
CA HIS A 137 29.30 4.82 1.15
C HIS A 137 29.27 4.70 -0.38
N ILE A 138 29.20 5.83 -1.08
CA ILE A 138 29.28 5.88 -2.55
C ILE A 138 30.60 5.29 -3.06
N ALA A 139 31.73 5.56 -2.42
CA ALA A 139 33.01 5.00 -2.82
C ALA A 139 33.07 3.47 -2.60
N ALA A 140 32.52 2.97 -1.50
CA ALA A 140 32.45 1.53 -1.21
C ALA A 140 31.59 0.78 -2.24
N ILE A 141 30.41 1.33 -2.57
CA ILE A 141 29.52 0.73 -3.59
C ILE A 141 30.16 0.75 -4.98
N ARG A 142 30.83 1.84 -5.37
CA ARG A 142 31.58 1.90 -6.62
C ARG A 142 32.66 0.83 -6.69
N GLN A 143 33.42 0.64 -5.61
CA GLN A 143 34.45 -0.39 -5.54
C GLN A 143 33.85 -1.80 -5.68
N ARG A 144 32.71 -2.06 -5.04
CA ARG A 144 32.02 -3.36 -5.16
C ARG A 144 31.55 -3.61 -6.60
N LEU A 145 30.94 -2.61 -7.22
CA LEU A 145 30.46 -2.66 -8.60
C LEU A 145 31.61 -2.93 -9.58
N GLU A 146 32.75 -2.26 -9.41
CA GLU A 146 33.93 -2.47 -10.25
C GLU A 146 34.49 -3.89 -10.11
N LYS A 147 34.51 -4.46 -8.90
CA LYS A 147 34.95 -5.85 -8.69
C LYS A 147 34.06 -6.84 -9.44
N ILE A 148 32.73 -6.68 -9.36
CA ILE A 148 31.78 -7.57 -10.06
C ILE A 148 31.98 -7.49 -11.58
N ILE A 149 32.07 -6.27 -12.13
CA ILE A 149 32.29 -6.06 -13.57
C ILE A 149 33.65 -6.61 -14.01
N ALA A 150 34.69 -6.50 -13.16
CA ALA A 150 36.01 -7.04 -13.46
C ALA A 150 36.02 -8.59 -13.45
N GLU A 151 35.30 -9.21 -12.51
CA GLU A 151 35.11 -10.66 -12.45
C GLU A 151 34.39 -11.17 -13.71
N GLU A 152 33.32 -10.49 -14.14
CA GLU A 152 32.59 -10.82 -15.38
C GLU A 152 33.49 -10.72 -16.63
N ARG A 153 34.24 -9.62 -16.76
CA ARG A 153 35.19 -9.45 -17.87
C ARG A 153 36.30 -10.49 -17.89
N LEU A 154 36.72 -10.98 -16.72
CA LEU A 154 37.71 -12.05 -16.64
C LEU A 154 37.11 -13.38 -17.08
N LYS A 155 35.84 -13.65 -16.72
CA LYS A 155 35.11 -14.83 -17.20
C LYS A 155 34.94 -14.82 -18.71
N GLU A 156 34.58 -13.67 -19.30
CA GLU A 156 34.48 -13.51 -20.76
C GLU A 156 35.81 -13.80 -21.46
N LYS A 157 36.92 -13.24 -20.97
CA LYS A 157 38.26 -13.51 -21.55
C LYS A 157 38.67 -14.97 -21.47
N LYS A 158 38.36 -15.65 -20.36
CA LYS A 158 38.64 -17.08 -20.22
C LYS A 158 37.80 -17.93 -21.17
N LEU A 159 36.54 -17.53 -21.40
CA LEU A 159 35.64 -18.20 -22.34
C LEU A 159 36.16 -18.17 -23.78
N ASP A 160 36.80 -17.05 -24.15
CA ASP A 160 37.43 -16.88 -25.47
C ASP A 160 38.73 -17.70 -25.63
N GLU A 161 39.42 -18.03 -24.54
CA GLU A 161 40.68 -18.78 -24.54
C GLU A 161 40.48 -20.31 -24.51
N ASP A 162 39.49 -20.83 -23.78
CA ASP A 162 39.16 -22.27 -23.72
C ASP A 162 37.69 -22.53 -23.31
N PRO A 163 36.77 -22.63 -24.30
CA PRO A 163 35.34 -22.71 -24.01
C PRO A 163 34.91 -24.04 -23.37
N ALA A 164 35.67 -25.12 -23.56
CA ALA A 164 35.31 -26.43 -22.99
C ALA A 164 35.66 -26.52 -21.50
N LYS A 165 36.83 -25.98 -21.13
CA LYS A 165 37.28 -25.96 -19.74
C LYS A 165 36.52 -24.95 -18.89
N VAL A 166 36.15 -23.80 -19.44
CA VAL A 166 35.33 -22.80 -18.72
C VAL A 166 33.92 -23.32 -18.45
N VAL A 167 33.31 -24.09 -19.35
CA VAL A 167 32.00 -24.69 -19.08
C VAL A 167 32.08 -25.72 -17.96
N GLU A 168 33.18 -26.48 -17.88
CA GLU A 168 33.40 -27.46 -16.81
C GLU A 168 33.79 -26.79 -15.48
N GLU A 169 34.57 -25.70 -15.50
CA GLU A 169 34.94 -24.90 -14.33
C GLU A 169 33.77 -24.04 -13.83
N VAL A 170 32.89 -23.53 -14.71
CA VAL A 170 31.61 -22.88 -14.34
C VAL A 170 30.65 -23.89 -13.70
N LYS A 171 30.66 -25.14 -14.17
CA LYS A 171 29.87 -26.24 -13.61
C LYS A 171 30.47 -26.85 -12.33
N ALA A 172 31.78 -26.66 -12.09
CA ALA A 172 32.50 -27.16 -10.92
C ALA A 172 32.72 -26.09 -9.83
N GLU A 173 32.75 -24.80 -10.18
CA GLU A 173 32.57 -23.67 -9.26
C GLU A 173 31.10 -23.40 -8.95
N GLU A 174 30.16 -24.02 -9.67
CA GLU A 174 28.97 -24.61 -9.07
C GLU A 174 29.39 -25.75 -8.12
N GLN A 175 30.17 -25.37 -7.10
CA GLN A 175 30.11 -26.06 -5.82
C GLN A 175 28.63 -26.08 -5.41
N PRO A 176 28.16 -27.08 -4.65
CA PRO A 176 26.84 -27.00 -4.03
C PRO A 176 26.86 -25.77 -3.15
N ILE A 177 26.42 -24.65 -3.71
CA ILE A 177 26.11 -23.45 -2.97
C ILE A 177 24.95 -23.96 -2.13
N VAL A 178 25.24 -24.26 -0.87
CA VAL A 178 24.32 -23.84 0.17
C VAL A 178 24.18 -22.35 -0.10
N GLU A 179 23.18 -22.02 -0.91
CA GLU A 179 22.69 -20.69 -1.08
C GLU A 179 22.41 -20.27 0.36
N GLU A 180 23.37 -19.55 0.96
CA GLU A 180 22.96 -18.61 1.99
C GLU A 180 22.13 -17.58 1.22
N GLU A 181 20.88 -17.97 0.97
CA GLU A 181 19.76 -17.08 0.89
C GLU A 181 20.04 -15.96 1.91
N PRO A 182 19.75 -14.68 1.58
CA PRO A 182 19.62 -13.70 2.65
C PRO A 182 18.78 -14.39 3.70
N ARG A 183 19.24 -14.48 4.96
CA ARG A 183 18.50 -15.19 6.02
C ARG A 183 17.14 -14.53 6.20
N GLU A 184 16.22 -14.84 5.30
CA GLU A 184 14.81 -14.94 5.52
C GLU A 184 14.72 -16.07 6.51
N HIS A 185 14.50 -15.73 7.77
CA HIS A 185 13.71 -16.62 8.56
C HIS A 185 12.37 -16.73 7.84
N THR A 186 12.20 -17.79 7.05
CA THR A 186 10.86 -18.26 6.70
C THR A 186 10.25 -18.73 8.02
N VAL A 187 9.61 -17.79 8.71
CA VAL A 187 8.89 -18.06 9.94
C VAL A 187 7.73 -18.99 9.60
N GLU A 188 7.44 -19.98 10.46
CA GLU A 188 6.30 -20.86 10.26
C GLU A 188 5.03 -20.02 10.01
N LEU A 189 4.43 -20.23 8.83
CA LEU A 189 3.21 -19.55 8.41
C LEU A 189 2.01 -20.37 8.91
N SER A 190 1.20 -19.78 9.78
CA SER A 190 -0.03 -20.42 10.26
C SER A 190 -1.15 -20.36 9.21
N GLN A 191 -2.14 -21.25 9.38
CA GLN A 191 -3.35 -21.24 8.54
C GLN A 191 -4.13 -19.92 8.69
N ALA A 192 -4.12 -19.30 9.87
CA ALA A 192 -4.78 -18.01 10.10
C ALA A 192 -4.08 -16.87 9.35
N GLU A 193 -2.74 -16.82 9.37
CA GLU A 193 -1.96 -15.83 8.61
C GLU A 193 -2.11 -16.04 7.10
N THR A 194 -2.14 -17.29 6.65
CA THR A 194 -2.45 -17.65 5.25
C THR A 194 -3.79 -17.06 4.81
N GLN A 195 -4.83 -17.29 5.62
CA GLN A 195 -6.18 -16.81 5.33
C GLN A 195 -6.27 -15.28 5.34
N GLU A 196 -5.64 -14.62 6.32
CA GLU A 196 -5.70 -13.17 6.42
C GLU A 196 -4.91 -12.48 5.31
N THR A 197 -3.78 -13.06 4.89
CA THR A 197 -3.01 -12.60 3.72
C THR A 197 -3.85 -12.68 2.45
N TYR A 198 -4.54 -13.79 2.24
CA TYR A 198 -5.48 -13.92 1.11
C TYR A 198 -6.63 -12.91 1.20
N ASN A 199 -7.20 -12.72 2.38
CA ASN A 199 -8.28 -11.77 2.62
C ASN A 199 -7.86 -10.32 2.32
N ALA A 200 -6.63 -9.93 2.67
CA ALA A 200 -6.08 -8.62 2.35
C ALA A 200 -6.10 -8.35 0.84
N LEU A 201 -5.61 -9.30 0.06
CA LEU A 201 -5.62 -9.19 -1.39
C LEU A 201 -7.05 -9.23 -1.96
N ARG A 202 -7.91 -10.09 -1.41
CA ARG A 202 -9.33 -10.16 -1.78
C ARG A 202 -10.07 -8.85 -1.54
N ARG A 203 -9.84 -8.17 -0.40
CA ARG A 203 -10.42 -6.85 -0.10
C ARG A 203 -10.05 -5.81 -1.15
N PHE A 204 -8.80 -5.82 -1.63
CA PHE A 204 -8.32 -4.92 -2.68
C PHE A 204 -9.07 -5.15 -4.01
N PHE A 205 -9.14 -6.39 -4.49
CA PHE A 205 -9.83 -6.68 -5.77
C PHE A 205 -11.35 -6.53 -5.67
N LEU A 206 -11.95 -6.81 -4.51
CA LEU A 206 -13.36 -6.49 -4.29
C LEU A 206 -13.62 -4.99 -4.35
N ALA A 207 -12.71 -4.17 -3.84
CA ALA A 207 -12.85 -2.72 -3.96
C ALA A 207 -12.76 -2.26 -5.43
N ILE A 208 -11.90 -2.89 -6.24
CA ILE A 208 -11.85 -2.64 -7.69
C ILE A 208 -13.17 -3.03 -8.36
N ASN A 209 -13.66 -4.25 -8.14
CA ASN A 209 -14.88 -4.76 -8.77
C ASN A 209 -16.11 -3.91 -8.42
N ASN A 210 -16.16 -3.39 -7.20
CA ASN A 210 -17.26 -2.54 -6.72
C ASN A 210 -17.04 -1.05 -7.00
N ASN A 211 -15.98 -0.67 -7.72
CA ASN A 211 -15.57 0.71 -7.94
C ASN A 211 -15.55 1.55 -6.63
N ASN A 212 -15.15 0.93 -5.53
CA ASN A 212 -15.22 1.51 -4.19
C ASN A 212 -13.87 2.12 -3.80
N ARG A 213 -13.74 3.42 -4.04
CA ARG A 213 -12.53 4.21 -3.81
C ARG A 213 -12.04 4.14 -2.36
N GLU A 214 -12.95 4.22 -1.40
CA GLU A 214 -12.63 4.21 0.04
C GLU A 214 -12.09 2.85 0.48
N LYS A 215 -12.76 1.76 0.11
CA LYS A 215 -12.29 0.40 0.42
C LYS A 215 -10.96 0.11 -0.28
N LEU A 216 -10.75 0.67 -1.48
CA LEU A 216 -9.52 0.49 -2.24
C LEU A 216 -8.35 1.17 -1.54
N THR A 217 -8.49 2.44 -1.15
CA THR A 217 -7.44 3.16 -0.43
C THR A 217 -7.21 2.64 0.98
N ASN A 218 -8.23 2.03 1.61
CA ASN A 218 -8.10 1.36 2.89
C ASN A 218 -7.42 -0.01 2.79
N ALA A 219 -7.35 -0.64 1.61
CA ALA A 219 -6.69 -1.93 1.42
C ALA A 219 -5.16 -1.82 1.26
N VAL A 220 -4.65 -0.62 0.97
CA VAL A 220 -3.23 -0.34 0.77
C VAL A 220 -2.65 0.45 1.93
N ALA A 221 -1.34 0.36 2.13
CA ALA A 221 -0.63 1.16 3.11
C ALA A 221 -0.59 2.64 2.67
N ASP A 222 -0.29 3.54 3.61
CA ASP A 222 -0.13 4.97 3.30
C ASP A 222 1.05 5.23 2.35
N ALA A 223 2.13 4.46 2.50
CA ALA A 223 3.28 4.44 1.61
C ALA A 223 3.41 3.06 0.94
N LEU A 224 3.27 3.01 -0.38
CA LEU A 224 3.53 1.78 -1.15
C LEU A 224 4.97 1.82 -1.67
N LYS A 225 5.70 0.72 -1.49
CA LYS A 225 7.03 0.52 -2.08
C LYS A 225 6.92 0.41 -3.61
N SER A 226 5.90 -0.28 -4.12
CA SER A 226 5.66 -0.44 -5.55
C SER A 226 4.19 -0.68 -5.89
N PHE A 227 3.72 -0.11 -7.00
CA PHE A 227 2.41 -0.40 -7.57
C PHE A 227 2.50 -0.54 -9.09
N ASN A 228 2.30 -1.76 -9.60
CA ASN A 228 2.40 -2.08 -11.04
C ASN A 228 3.68 -1.52 -11.70
N GLY A 229 4.82 -1.70 -11.04
CA GLY A 229 6.13 -1.25 -11.52
C GLY A 229 6.48 0.21 -11.21
N LYS A 230 5.54 1.02 -10.70
CA LYS A 230 5.83 2.36 -10.19
C LYS A 230 6.34 2.28 -8.75
N SER A 231 7.59 2.67 -8.52
CA SER A 231 8.17 2.83 -7.18
C SER A 231 7.55 4.02 -6.43
N ASP A 232 7.60 3.99 -5.10
CA ASP A 232 7.11 5.06 -4.21
C ASP A 232 5.66 5.50 -4.54
N ALA A 233 4.81 4.51 -4.84
CA ALA A 233 3.43 4.75 -5.24
C ALA A 233 2.57 5.26 -4.07
N THR A 234 1.59 6.09 -4.41
CA THR A 234 0.67 6.70 -3.46
C THR A 234 -0.73 6.11 -3.58
N LYS A 235 -1.59 6.34 -2.58
CA LYS A 235 -3.03 6.05 -2.67
C LYS A 235 -3.68 6.70 -3.90
N ASN A 236 -3.20 7.86 -4.34
CA ASN A 236 -3.72 8.51 -5.54
C ASN A 236 -3.37 7.74 -6.82
N ASP A 237 -2.21 7.09 -6.89
CA ASP A 237 -1.83 6.23 -8.02
C ASP A 237 -2.73 5.00 -8.11
N VAL A 238 -3.06 4.40 -6.95
CA VAL A 238 -4.00 3.29 -6.85
C VAL A 238 -5.42 3.71 -7.28
N LEU A 239 -5.85 4.92 -6.90
CA LEU A 239 -7.12 5.49 -7.34
C LEU A 239 -7.15 5.79 -8.84
N GLN A 240 -6.04 6.29 -9.40
CA GLN A 240 -5.94 6.50 -10.84
C GLN A 240 -6.00 5.19 -11.60
N PHE A 241 -5.33 4.14 -11.10
CA PHE A 241 -5.45 2.81 -11.67
C PHE A 241 -6.90 2.33 -11.75
N LEU A 242 -7.71 2.56 -10.70
CA LEU A 242 -9.14 2.24 -10.71
C LEU A 242 -9.90 3.00 -11.80
N ILE A 243 -9.62 4.29 -11.96
CA ILE A 243 -10.24 5.13 -12.99
C ILE A 243 -9.85 4.62 -14.39
N ASP A 244 -8.57 4.35 -14.60
CA ASP A 244 -8.01 3.88 -15.87
C ASP A 244 -8.53 2.51 -16.30
N GLN A 245 -9.06 1.71 -15.36
CA GLN A 245 -9.69 0.44 -15.68
C GLN A 245 -10.97 0.62 -16.52
N TYR A 246 -11.70 1.74 -16.41
CA TYR A 246 -12.99 1.95 -17.08
C TYR A 246 -12.86 2.85 -18.32
N GLN A 247 -12.64 2.23 -19.48
CA GLN A 247 -12.64 2.90 -20.79
C GLN A 247 -14.08 3.07 -21.31
N ALA A 248 -14.29 3.95 -22.30
CA ALA A 248 -15.63 4.35 -22.77
C ALA A 248 -16.52 3.19 -23.26
N ASP A 249 -15.93 2.08 -23.69
CA ASP A 249 -16.62 0.89 -24.19
C ASP A 249 -16.80 -0.22 -23.15
N VAL A 250 -16.27 -0.05 -21.93
CA VAL A 250 -16.34 -1.04 -20.84
C VAL A 250 -17.60 -0.83 -20.01
N LYS A 251 -18.54 -1.78 -20.08
CA LYS A 251 -19.78 -1.78 -19.28
C LYS A 251 -19.54 -2.23 -17.85
N ASN A 252 -18.75 -3.28 -17.71
CA ASN A 252 -18.46 -3.90 -16.42
C ASN A 252 -17.10 -4.61 -16.49
N GLN A 253 -16.48 -4.80 -15.33
CA GLN A 253 -15.28 -5.62 -15.21
C GLN A 253 -15.16 -6.23 -13.83
N ASN A 254 -14.72 -7.48 -13.80
CA ASN A 254 -14.56 -8.25 -12.58
C ASN A 254 -13.23 -8.98 -12.56
N TRP A 255 -12.51 -8.80 -11.46
CA TRP A 255 -11.36 -9.60 -11.08
C TRP A 255 -11.81 -10.78 -10.24
N HIS A 256 -11.32 -11.97 -10.59
CA HIS A 256 -11.51 -13.21 -9.87
C HIS A 256 -10.15 -13.74 -9.45
N LEU A 257 -9.92 -13.88 -8.15
CA LEU A 257 -8.73 -14.52 -7.62
C LEU A 257 -8.88 -16.05 -7.73
N GLY A 258 -7.78 -16.74 -8.06
CA GLY A 258 -7.71 -18.18 -8.08
C GLY A 258 -7.44 -18.79 -6.69
N ASN A 259 -7.30 -20.11 -6.64
CA ASN A 259 -7.11 -20.84 -5.39
C ASN A 259 -5.64 -21.18 -5.11
N GLU A 260 -4.80 -21.25 -6.14
CA GLU A 260 -3.39 -21.58 -6.01
C GLU A 260 -2.63 -20.38 -5.45
N THR A 261 -2.14 -20.48 -4.22
CA THR A 261 -1.41 -19.40 -3.55
C THR A 261 -0.07 -19.90 -3.07
N ASN A 262 0.99 -19.16 -3.40
CA ASN A 262 2.25 -19.27 -2.69
C ASN A 262 2.31 -18.09 -1.73
N ILE A 263 2.35 -18.36 -0.42
CA ILE A 263 2.48 -17.33 0.61
C ILE A 263 3.74 -17.62 1.42
N VAL A 264 4.62 -16.62 1.48
CA VAL A 264 5.86 -16.67 2.27
C VAL A 264 5.80 -15.58 3.33
N LYS A 265 5.96 -15.96 4.60
CA LYS A 265 6.18 -15.03 5.70
C LYS A 265 7.66 -14.70 5.79
N LYS A 266 7.98 -13.41 5.80
CA LYS A 266 9.34 -12.90 5.90
C LYS A 266 9.43 -11.95 7.07
N GLU A 267 10.45 -12.14 7.90
CA GLU A 267 10.80 -11.22 8.98
C GLU A 267 12.12 -10.54 8.61
N ASP A 268 12.16 -9.22 8.67
CA ASP A 268 13.39 -8.47 8.45
C ASP A 268 14.27 -8.44 9.71
N VAL A 269 15.46 -7.83 9.61
CA VAL A 269 16.45 -7.78 10.70
C VAL A 269 15.94 -6.99 11.91
N ASP A 270 14.98 -6.08 11.70
CA ASP A 270 14.35 -5.26 12.73
C ASP A 270 13.12 -5.95 13.36
N GLY A 271 12.78 -7.16 12.90
CA GLY A 271 11.66 -7.95 13.38
C GLY A 271 10.32 -7.59 12.72
N ASN A 272 10.30 -6.78 11.65
CA ASN A 272 9.06 -6.47 10.96
C ASN A 272 8.68 -7.65 10.05
N VAL A 273 7.44 -8.12 10.18
CA VAL A 273 6.90 -9.19 9.35
C VAL A 273 6.24 -8.64 8.08
N SER A 274 6.45 -9.34 6.98
CA SER A 274 5.74 -9.16 5.71
C SER A 274 5.31 -10.50 5.11
N TYR A 275 4.18 -10.50 4.43
CA TYR A 275 3.62 -11.67 3.76
C TYR A 275 3.66 -11.45 2.25
N HIS A 276 4.34 -12.35 1.55
CA HIS A 276 4.57 -12.30 0.11
C HIS A 276 3.66 -13.32 -0.54
N ILE A 277 2.66 -12.87 -1.29
CA ILE A 277 1.68 -13.73 -1.95
C ILE A 277 1.87 -13.69 -3.47
N THR A 278 1.85 -14.87 -4.10
CA THR A 278 1.70 -15.05 -5.54
C THR A 278 0.45 -15.87 -5.82
N ILE A 279 -0.43 -15.37 -6.70
CA ILE A 279 -1.73 -15.97 -6.96
C ILE A 279 -2.17 -15.71 -8.42
N PRO A 280 -2.76 -16.69 -9.12
CA PRO A 280 -3.37 -16.44 -10.42
C PRO A 280 -4.66 -15.65 -10.24
N ALA A 281 -4.94 -14.76 -11.18
CA ALA A 281 -6.18 -14.01 -11.24
C ALA A 281 -6.71 -13.94 -12.67
N LYS A 282 -8.02 -13.78 -12.80
CA LYS A 282 -8.70 -13.61 -14.08
C LYS A 282 -9.49 -12.32 -14.07
N ARG A 283 -9.27 -11.46 -15.07
CA ARG A 283 -10.06 -10.26 -15.31
C ARG A 283 -11.05 -10.50 -16.45
N VAL A 284 -12.34 -10.45 -16.14
CA VAL A 284 -13.44 -10.51 -17.10
C VAL A 284 -13.88 -9.08 -17.40
N ILE A 285 -13.96 -8.71 -18.68
CA ILE A 285 -14.32 -7.36 -19.13
C ILE A 285 -15.51 -7.50 -20.08
N GLU A 286 -16.61 -6.85 -19.75
CA GLU A 286 -17.82 -6.80 -20.55
C GLU A 286 -17.83 -5.50 -21.35
N ARG A 287 -17.88 -5.61 -22.68
CA ARG A 287 -18.00 -4.48 -23.61
C ARG A 287 -19.30 -4.55 -24.39
N GLU A 288 -19.62 -3.49 -25.11
CA GLU A 288 -20.68 -3.52 -26.13
C GLU A 288 -20.48 -4.62 -27.17
N SER A 289 -19.23 -4.85 -27.58
CA SER A 289 -18.86 -5.86 -28.58
C SER A 289 -18.81 -7.30 -28.05
N GLY A 290 -19.02 -7.51 -26.75
CA GLY A 290 -18.96 -8.83 -26.10
C GLY A 290 -18.00 -8.88 -24.91
N THR A 291 -17.78 -10.09 -24.39
CA THR A 291 -16.99 -10.33 -23.18
C THR A 291 -15.58 -10.82 -23.51
N SER A 292 -14.56 -10.20 -22.91
CA SER A 292 -13.17 -10.65 -22.99
C SER A 292 -12.68 -11.13 -21.62
N THR A 293 -11.79 -12.12 -21.62
CA THR A 293 -11.13 -12.64 -20.42
C THR A 293 -9.63 -12.48 -20.58
N VAL A 294 -8.95 -12.00 -19.54
CA VAL A 294 -7.48 -11.92 -19.48
C VAL A 294 -7.01 -12.54 -18.18
N ASN A 295 -6.04 -13.45 -18.27
CA ASN A 295 -5.41 -14.05 -17.09
C ASN A 295 -4.20 -13.22 -16.65
N TYR A 296 -3.92 -13.25 -15.36
CA TYR A 296 -2.86 -12.53 -14.70
C TYR A 296 -2.22 -13.41 -13.63
N ILE A 297 -0.95 -13.14 -13.33
CA ILE A 297 -0.30 -13.52 -12.08
C ILE A 297 -0.17 -12.26 -11.24
N VAL A 298 -0.75 -12.30 -10.04
CA VAL A 298 -0.68 -11.23 -9.06
C VAL A 298 0.41 -11.58 -8.05
N THR A 299 1.36 -10.68 -7.87
CA THR A 299 2.35 -10.74 -6.79
C THR A 299 2.13 -9.56 -5.87
N ALA A 300 2.09 -9.78 -4.56
CA ALA A 300 1.86 -8.71 -3.60
C ALA A 300 2.63 -8.93 -2.29
N VAL A 301 2.91 -7.82 -1.60
CA VAL A 301 3.53 -7.79 -0.27
C VAL A 301 2.55 -7.10 0.69
N ILE A 302 2.22 -7.79 1.78
CA ILE A 302 1.28 -7.35 2.81
C ILE A 302 2.05 -7.20 4.13
N ASN A 303 1.85 -6.08 4.83
CA ASN A 303 2.46 -5.87 6.16
C ASN A 303 1.64 -6.56 7.27
N GLU A 304 2.13 -6.53 8.51
CA GLU A 304 1.43 -7.07 9.69
C GLU A 304 0.02 -6.50 9.90
N GLU A 305 -0.24 -5.27 9.45
CA GLU A 305 -1.55 -4.62 9.54
C GLU A 305 -2.55 -5.11 8.47
N GLY A 306 -2.16 -6.05 7.61
CA GLY A 306 -2.99 -6.55 6.53
C GLY A 306 -3.16 -5.54 5.38
N LYS A 307 -2.23 -4.58 5.24
CA LYS A 307 -2.20 -3.57 4.17
C LYS A 307 -1.21 -3.95 3.08
N ILE A 308 -1.61 -3.74 1.83
CA ILE A 308 -0.74 -3.95 0.67
C ILE A 308 0.31 -2.84 0.61
N THR A 309 1.57 -3.22 0.63
CA THR A 309 2.74 -2.33 0.50
C THR A 309 3.40 -2.47 -0.88
N SER A 310 3.17 -3.57 -1.58
CA SER A 310 3.55 -3.74 -2.99
C SER A 310 2.55 -4.63 -3.71
N ILE A 311 2.23 -4.31 -4.97
CA ILE A 311 1.43 -5.20 -5.82
C ILE A 311 1.80 -5.03 -7.29
N GLU A 312 1.87 -6.14 -8.01
CA GLU A 312 2.10 -6.18 -9.44
C GLU A 312 1.19 -7.23 -10.09
N MET A 313 0.54 -6.84 -11.19
CA MET A 313 -0.36 -7.69 -11.98
C MET A 313 0.25 -7.94 -13.36
N LYS A 314 0.94 -9.07 -13.55
CA LYS A 314 1.56 -9.46 -14.84
C LYS A 314 0.64 -10.35 -15.65
N ARG A 315 0.66 -10.20 -16.97
CA ARG A 315 -0.03 -11.09 -17.92
C ARG A 315 0.86 -12.25 -18.32
#